data_AF-A0A7K0ZYV1-F1
#
_entry.id   AF-A0A7K0ZYV1-F1
#
_cell.length_a   1.000
_cell.length_b   1.000
_cell.length_c   1.000
_cell.angle_alpha   90.00
_cell.angle_beta   90.00
_cell.angle_gamma   90.00
#
_symmetry.space_group_name_H-M   'P 1'
#
loop_
_entity.id
_entity.type
_entity.pdbx_description
1 polymer ?
#
loop_
_entity_poly.entity_id
_entity_poly.type
_entity_poly.pdbx_seq_one_letter_code
_entity_poly.pdbx_strand_id
1 'polypeptide(L)' 'EVAEGSWYVVAARADDVFRLDPTDLWRDVLRRQPGDLAWHSTRPADPDLN' A
#
# COMPACT_ATOMS: atom_id res chain seq x y z
N GLU A 1 15.90 -1.24 6.04
CA GLU A 1 14.69 -0.72 5.36
C GLU A 1 13.88 -1.74 4.55
N VAL A 2 14.20 -2.11 3.30
CA VAL A 2 13.39 -3.12 2.55
C VAL A 2 13.62 -4.54 3.07
N ALA A 3 14.87 -4.90 3.33
CA ALA A 3 15.23 -6.20 3.92
C ALA A 3 14.77 -6.38 5.38
N GLU A 4 14.30 -5.30 6.00
CA GLU A 4 13.89 -5.23 7.41
C GLU A 4 12.38 -5.46 7.58
N GLY A 5 11.64 -5.62 6.48
CA GLY A 5 10.19 -5.85 6.47
C GLY A 5 9.36 -4.58 6.63
N SER A 6 9.98 -3.40 6.70
CA SER A 6 9.29 -2.12 6.86
C SER A 6 8.63 -1.60 5.59
N TRP A 7 8.93 -2.20 4.43
CA TRP A 7 8.42 -1.78 3.12
C TRP A 7 8.04 -2.97 2.24
N TYR A 8 6.88 -2.89 1.61
CA TYR A 8 6.43 -3.86 0.61
C TYR A 8 6.76 -3.36 -0.81
N VAL A 9 7.50 -4.16 -1.57
CA VAL A 9 7.78 -3.87 -2.98
C VAL A 9 6.71 -4.53 -3.84
N VAL A 10 5.97 -3.73 -4.60
CA VAL A 10 4.84 -4.17 -5.44
C VAL A 10 4.98 -3.64 -6.86
N ALA A 11 4.36 -4.33 -7.82
CA ALA A 11 4.34 -3.88 -9.20
C ALA A 11 3.54 -2.57 -9.35
N ALA A 12 4.19 -1.56 -9.93
CA ALA A 12 3.56 -0.30 -10.28
C ALA A 12 2.68 -0.44 -11.53
N ARG A 13 1.59 0.33 -11.58
CA ARG A 13 0.73 0.51 -12.77
C ARG A 13 0.75 1.99 -13.17
N ALA A 14 0.54 2.27 -14.46
CA ALA A 14 0.46 3.66 -14.95
C ALA A 14 -0.62 4.46 -14.22
N ASP A 15 -1.75 3.82 -13.92
CA ASP A 15 -2.87 4.42 -13.18
C ASP A 15 -2.50 4.87 -11.76
N ASP A 16 -1.43 4.33 -11.16
CA ASP A 16 -0.93 4.79 -9.86
C ASP A 16 -0.29 6.18 -9.94
N VAL A 17 0.33 6.47 -11.09
CA VAL A 17 1.13 7.69 -11.31
C VAL A 17 0.25 8.83 -11.82
N PHE A 18 -0.76 8.51 -12.65
CA PHE A 18 -1.62 9.50 -13.30
C PHE A 18 -2.96 9.73 -12.59
N ARG A 19 -3.11 9.26 -11.35
CA ARG A 19 -4.35 9.42 -10.60
C ARG A 19 -4.57 10.87 -10.20
N LEU A 20 -5.81 11.34 -10.37
CA LEU A 20 -6.23 12.70 -9.98
C LEU A 20 -6.28 12.92 -8.46
N ASP A 21 -6.64 11.88 -7.71
CA ASP A 21 -6.69 11.90 -6.25
C ASP A 21 -5.86 10.74 -5.67
N PRO A 22 -4.73 11.03 -5.00
CA PRO A 22 -3.87 10.02 -4.42
C PRO A 22 -4.28 9.58 -3.01
N THR A 23 -5.33 10.16 -2.41
CA THR A 23 -5.70 9.96 -0.99
C THR A 23 -5.85 8.49 -0.61
N ASP A 24 -6.48 7.69 -1.47
CA ASP A 24 -6.68 6.24 -1.24
C ASP A 24 -5.72 5.35 -2.05
N LEU A 25 -4.69 5.92 -2.70
CA LEU A 25 -3.77 5.19 -3.57
C LEU A 25 -3.13 4.00 -2.85
N TRP A 26 -2.65 4.19 -1.61
CA TRP A 26 -2.00 3.13 -0.83
C TRP A 26 -2.94 1.94 -0.56
N ARG A 27 -4.21 2.23 -0.20
CA ARG A 27 -5.21 1.18 0.04
C ARG A 27 -5.52 0.40 -1.24
N ASP A 28 -5.67 1.09 -2.36
CA ASP A 28 -5.93 0.45 -3.65
C ASP A 28 -4.74 -0.38 -4.14
N VAL A 29 -3.52 0.13 -3.96
CA VAL A 29 -2.27 -0.56 -4.30
C VAL A 29 -2.09 -1.84 -3.49
N LEU A 30 -2.43 -1.84 -2.19
CA LEU A 30 -2.34 -3.03 -1.35
C LEU A 30 -3.48 -4.03 -1.61
N ARG A 31 -4.72 -3.56 -1.75
CA ARG A 31 -5.90 -4.41 -1.92
C ARG A 31 -5.86 -5.28 -3.19
N ARG A 32 -5.16 -4.84 -4.23
CA ARG A 32 -5.02 -5.59 -5.48
C ARG A 32 -3.90 -6.64 -5.47
N GLN A 33 -3.07 -6.66 -4.42
CA GLN A 33 -2.00 -7.65 -4.32
C GLN A 33 -2.59 -9.00 -3.94
N PRO A 34 -2.10 -10.12 -4.50
CA PRO A 34 -2.53 -11.44 -4.07
C PRO A 34 -2.04 -11.75 -2.65
N GLY A 35 -2.80 -12.56 -1.92
CA GLY A 35 -2.41 -13.10 -0.62
C GLY A 35 -2.45 -12.09 0.53
N ASP A 36 -1.54 -12.25 1.49
CA ASP A 36 -1.62 -11.58 2.80
C ASP A 36 -1.45 -10.06 2.74
N LEU A 37 -0.88 -9.52 1.66
CA LEU A 37 -0.72 -8.07 1.47
C LEU A 37 -2.06 -7.32 1.40
N ALA A 38 -3.11 -7.94 0.85
CA ALA A 38 -4.42 -7.29 0.76
C ALA A 38 -5.01 -7.03 2.15
N TRP A 39 -4.68 -7.86 3.15
CA TRP A 39 -5.12 -7.69 4.53
C TRP A 39 -4.45 -6.51 5.23
N HIS A 40 -3.33 -6.03 4.72
CA HIS A 40 -2.68 -4.82 5.23
C HIS A 40 -3.34 -3.53 4.74
N SER A 41 -4.23 -3.57 3.75
CA SER A 41 -4.92 -2.36 3.24
C SER A 41 -5.87 -1.71 4.27
N THR A 42 -6.23 -2.43 5.33
CA THR A 42 -7.14 -1.96 6.38
C THR A 42 -6.41 -1.50 7.64
N ARG A 43 -5.07 -1.59 7.69
CA ARG A 43 -4.31 -1.04 8.82
C ARG A 43 -4.42 0.49 8.83
N PRO A 44 -4.53 1.11 10.02
CA PRO A 44 -4.41 2.55 10.15
C PRO A 44 -3.07 3.00 9.56
N ALA A 45 -3.06 4.12 8.84
CA ALA A 45 -1.86 4.72 8.26
C ALA A 45 -0.91 5.34 9.31
N ASP A 46 -1.30 5.29 10.59
CA ASP A 46 -0.62 5.97 11.67
C ASP A 46 0.15 4.95 12.53
N PRO A 47 1.49 4.92 12.45
CA PRO A 47 2.32 4.08 13.30
C PRO A 47 2.34 4.54 14.77
N ASP A 48 1.79 5.71 15.11
CA ASP A 48 1.78 6.27 16.47
C ASP A 48 0.46 6.02 17.24
N LEU A 49 -0.50 5.28 16.67
CA LEU A 49 -1.74 4.87 17.35
C LEU A 49 -1.59 3.53 18.10
N ASN A 50 -0.58 3.42 18.98
CA ASN A 50 -0.56 2.48 20.11
C ASN A 50 -0.03 3.14 21.37
#